data_AF-A0A6N2EM39-F1
#
_entry.id   AF-A0A6N2EM39-F1
#
_cell.length_a   1.000
_cell.length_b   1.000
_cell.length_c   1.000
_cell.angle_alpha   90.00
_cell.angle_beta   90.00
_cell.angle_gamma   90.00
#
_symmetry.space_group_name_H-M   'P 1'
#
loop_
_entity.id
_entity.type
_entity.pdbx_description
1 polymer ?
#
loop_
_entity_poly.entity_id
_entity_poly.type
_entity_poly.pdbx_seq_one_letter_code
_entity_poly.pdbx_strand_id
1 'polypeptide(L)'
;MKTTTSRRFLPALLGLLLAILLPAAQSPAQPGGFGAPDGAVTVSAIPERDVVSPGSGIFVAVVLDFAETYHAWPNDPKLPPEFEDLVAIPTTLEVGEIRAEGGGENGVEGVLVGETIWPEARVYTTAALGIEAELGVFKDRTVVLVPLYFTDRAAEGVVEIPFSVRYQPCDDDVCYPPTTVEKTVTIRIVGEEEALAAEANDPELFRGADYSVFAKMAAGEGLARTGTDAAEQTPELAPPPIRFLGMEFEARTGIMLTLLLAVLGFIGGFVLNLTPCVLPVIPIKIMTISSHAATPGKSLVLGLAMAVGIVAFWVALSLPVVLLAQFADPSRLFGIWWVTAGIGLVILLMGAGLLGLFQITLPQSVYMVNPKADNLWGSFLFGVMTGVLGLPCFGFVVGGLLPAAAVATPDVVITIFASLGVGMAFPYVVLSARPGWVNKVPKGGPAGELVKQVMGLLL
;
A
#
# COMPACT_ATOMS: atom_id res chain seq x y z
N MET A 1 5.76 13.20 52.84
CA MET A 1 7.07 12.52 52.64
C MET A 1 7.67 13.02 51.35
N LYS A 2 8.92 13.52 51.40
CA LYS A 2 9.66 14.08 50.24
C LYS A 2 10.03 12.96 49.27
N THR A 3 9.54 13.03 48.03
CA THR A 3 9.87 12.12 46.92
C THR A 3 11.16 12.58 46.24
N THR A 4 12.30 12.10 46.72
CA THR A 4 13.64 12.48 46.23
C THR A 4 14.23 11.49 45.22
N THR A 5 13.40 10.73 44.50
CA THR A 5 13.86 9.60 43.66
C THR A 5 13.87 9.89 42.15
N SER A 6 13.17 10.92 41.64
CA SER A 6 13.06 11.13 40.18
C SER A 6 14.27 11.83 39.52
N ARG A 7 15.14 12.50 40.30
CA ARG A 7 16.27 13.28 39.72
C ARG A 7 17.43 12.45 39.18
N ARG A 8 17.52 11.15 39.52
CA ARG A 8 18.61 10.27 39.05
C ARG A 8 18.24 9.39 37.86
N PHE A 9 16.95 9.19 37.61
CA PHE A 9 16.48 8.41 36.45
C PHE A 9 16.51 9.22 35.14
N LEU A 10 16.28 10.53 35.22
CA LEU A 10 16.27 11.43 34.06
C LEU A 10 17.58 11.45 33.23
N PRO A 11 18.79 11.56 33.82
CA PRO A 11 20.02 11.53 33.03
C PRO A 11 20.34 10.14 32.48
N ALA A 12 19.92 9.07 33.16
CA ALA A 12 20.11 7.69 32.68
C ALA A 12 19.18 7.37 31.49
N LEU A 13 17.93 7.82 31.54
CA LEU A 13 16.96 7.66 30.46
C LEU A 13 17.31 8.55 29.25
N LEU A 14 17.76 9.78 29.49
CA LEU A 14 18.24 10.68 28.43
C LEU A 14 19.52 10.14 27.77
N GLY A 15 20.41 9.52 28.55
CA GLY A 15 21.59 8.82 28.03
C GLY A 15 21.24 7.59 27.18
N LEU A 16 20.21 6.84 27.59
CA LEU A 16 19.70 5.70 26.82
C LEU A 16 19.01 6.15 25.51
N LEU A 17 18.20 7.21 25.56
CA LEU A 17 17.55 7.82 24.39
C LEU A 17 18.58 8.39 23.39
N LEU A 18 19.62 9.06 23.88
CA LEU A 18 20.70 9.55 23.02
C LEU A 18 21.50 8.39 22.41
N ALA A 19 21.74 7.31 23.17
CA ALA A 19 22.44 6.13 22.68
C ALA A 19 21.63 5.34 21.63
N ILE A 20 20.29 5.41 21.66
CA ILE A 20 19.40 4.79 20.66
C ILE A 20 19.24 5.69 19.41
N LEU A 21 19.24 7.02 19.58
CA LEU A 21 19.12 7.97 18.46
C LEU A 21 20.42 8.13 17.65
N LEU A 22 21.59 7.95 18.26
CA LEU A 22 22.89 8.08 17.56
C LEU A 22 23.14 7.06 16.44
N PRO A 23 22.83 5.77 16.56
CA PRO A 23 22.99 4.82 15.45
C PRO A 23 21.95 5.02 14.33
N ALA A 24 20.76 5.57 14.63
CA ALA A 24 19.75 5.88 13.61
C ALA A 24 20.18 7.03 12.68
N ALA A 25 21.02 7.96 13.17
CA ALA A 25 21.58 9.05 12.37
C ALA A 25 22.77 8.63 11.48
N GLN A 26 23.30 7.42 11.67
CA GLN A 26 24.44 6.90 10.92
C GLN A 26 24.07 5.78 9.94
N SER A 27 22.78 5.43 9.85
CA SER A 27 22.32 4.61 8.72
C SER A 27 22.53 5.44 7.45
N PRO A 28 23.24 4.94 6.43
CA PRO A 28 23.42 5.68 5.20
C PRO A 28 22.03 6.03 4.67
N ALA A 29 21.74 7.33 4.59
CA ALA A 29 20.57 7.82 3.90
C ALA A 29 20.63 7.22 2.49
N GLN A 30 19.73 6.30 2.15
CA GLN A 30 19.55 5.84 0.78
C GLN A 30 19.21 7.08 -0.05
N PRO A 31 20.12 7.53 -0.94
CA PRO A 31 19.89 8.71 -1.75
C PRO A 31 19.08 8.24 -2.96
N GLY A 32 17.78 8.12 -2.78
CA GLY A 32 16.85 7.68 -3.82
C GLY A 32 15.48 7.46 -3.20
N GLY A 33 14.41 7.84 -3.89
CA GLY A 33 13.05 7.57 -3.42
C GLY A 33 12.80 6.06 -3.23
N PHE A 34 11.62 5.71 -2.72
CA PHE A 34 11.11 4.33 -2.64
C PHE A 34 10.91 3.74 -4.06
N GLY A 35 12.00 3.44 -4.74
CA GLY A 35 12.09 2.93 -6.10
C GLY A 35 13.49 2.35 -6.29
N ALA A 36 13.61 1.35 -7.16
CA ALA A 36 14.94 0.85 -7.50
C ALA A 36 15.79 2.00 -8.07
N PRO A 37 17.10 2.04 -7.78
CA PRO A 37 17.97 3.09 -8.30
C PRO A 37 17.92 3.14 -9.83
N ASP A 38 18.11 4.34 -10.38
CA ASP A 38 18.14 4.54 -11.83
C ASP A 38 19.17 3.60 -12.47
N GLY A 39 18.73 2.81 -13.45
CA GLY A 39 19.56 1.81 -14.13
C GLY A 39 19.60 0.43 -13.48
N ALA A 40 18.82 0.15 -12.43
CA ALA A 40 18.70 -1.19 -11.84
C ALA A 40 18.23 -2.24 -12.87
N VAL A 41 17.29 -1.86 -13.75
CA VAL A 41 16.83 -2.66 -14.87
C VAL A 41 16.65 -1.76 -16.08
N THR A 42 17.29 -2.12 -17.19
CA THR A 42 17.13 -1.45 -18.47
C THR A 42 16.25 -2.32 -19.36
N VAL A 43 15.10 -1.79 -19.76
CA VAL A 43 14.21 -2.46 -20.72
C VAL A 43 14.48 -1.90 -22.11
N SER A 44 14.62 -2.78 -23.10
CA SER A 44 14.66 -2.42 -24.52
C SER A 44 13.75 -3.34 -25.33
N ALA A 45 13.22 -2.84 -26.45
CA ALA A 45 12.41 -3.63 -27.38
C ALA A 45 13.06 -3.51 -28.75
N ILE A 46 13.50 -4.65 -29.31
CA ILE A 46 14.28 -4.74 -30.53
C ILE A 46 13.52 -5.67 -31.49
N PRO A 47 13.01 -5.17 -32.62
CA PRO A 47 12.40 -6.03 -33.62
C PRO A 47 13.49 -6.80 -34.37
N GLU A 48 13.21 -8.03 -34.80
CA GLU A 48 14.12 -8.84 -35.63
C GLU A 48 14.52 -8.10 -36.91
N ARG A 49 13.61 -7.31 -37.48
CA ARG A 49 13.83 -6.41 -38.62
C ARG A 49 12.96 -5.17 -38.48
N ASP A 50 13.46 -4.04 -38.96
CA ASP A 50 12.69 -2.78 -39.01
C ASP A 50 11.68 -2.74 -40.17
N VAL A 51 11.78 -3.71 -41.08
CA VAL A 51 11.05 -3.74 -42.34
C VAL A 51 10.48 -5.15 -42.58
N VAL A 52 9.19 -5.22 -42.92
CA VAL A 52 8.44 -6.48 -43.13
C VAL A 52 7.56 -6.41 -44.37
N SER A 53 7.23 -7.57 -44.94
CA SER A 53 6.22 -7.67 -46.00
C SER A 53 4.90 -8.23 -45.48
N PRO A 54 3.76 -7.93 -46.13
CA PRO A 54 2.51 -8.66 -45.87
C PRO A 54 2.71 -10.18 -46.01
N GLY A 55 2.01 -10.95 -45.20
CA GLY A 55 2.11 -12.41 -45.13
C GLY A 55 3.34 -12.94 -44.35
N SER A 56 4.14 -12.05 -43.76
CA SER A 56 5.34 -12.44 -43.00
C SER A 56 5.14 -12.29 -41.48
N GLY A 57 5.86 -13.12 -40.73
CA GLY A 57 5.94 -13.05 -39.28
C GLY A 57 7.35 -12.70 -38.82
N ILE A 58 7.45 -11.88 -37.78
CA ILE A 58 8.71 -11.50 -37.15
C ILE A 58 8.60 -11.58 -35.63
N PHE A 59 9.72 -11.73 -34.96
CA PHE A 59 9.77 -11.61 -33.51
C PHE A 59 10.17 -10.19 -33.10
N VAL A 60 9.62 -9.74 -31.97
CA VAL A 60 10.16 -8.60 -31.21
C VAL A 60 10.75 -9.14 -29.92
N ALA A 61 12.04 -8.88 -29.72
CA ALA A 61 12.75 -9.21 -28.50
C ALA A 61 12.61 -8.05 -27.50
N VAL A 62 11.91 -8.30 -26.41
CA VAL A 62 11.89 -7.41 -25.24
C VAL A 62 12.96 -7.89 -24.27
N VAL A 63 14.03 -7.11 -24.17
CA VAL A 63 15.22 -7.42 -23.38
C VAL A 63 15.16 -6.67 -22.06
N LEU A 64 15.23 -7.41 -20.96
CA LEU A 64 15.42 -6.89 -19.62
C LEU A 64 16.87 -7.15 -19.21
N ASP A 65 17.66 -6.08 -19.13
CA ASP A 65 19.03 -6.10 -18.65
C ASP A 65 19.06 -5.64 -17.18
N PHE A 66 19.30 -6.59 -16.27
CA PHE A 66 19.42 -6.38 -14.83
C PHE A 66 20.87 -6.06 -14.46
N ALA A 67 21.06 -5.10 -13.54
CA ALA A 67 22.36 -4.90 -12.91
C ALA A 67 22.75 -6.11 -12.02
N GLU A 68 24.04 -6.30 -11.73
CA GLU A 68 24.60 -7.54 -11.14
C GLU A 68 23.87 -8.08 -9.88
N THR A 69 23.35 -7.19 -9.04
CA THR A 69 22.67 -7.53 -7.78
C THR A 69 21.14 -7.58 -7.90
N TYR A 70 20.58 -7.25 -9.06
CA TYR A 70 19.13 -7.13 -9.26
C TYR A 70 18.56 -8.33 -10.00
N HIS A 71 17.32 -8.66 -9.64
CA HIS A 71 16.52 -9.70 -10.28
C HIS A 71 15.03 -9.33 -10.25
N ALA A 72 14.22 -10.07 -11.01
CA ALA A 72 12.77 -9.97 -10.95
C ALA A 72 12.12 -11.36 -11.00
N TRP A 73 10.89 -11.44 -10.53
CA TRP A 73 10.09 -12.66 -10.62
C TRP A 73 9.72 -12.97 -12.07
N PRO A 74 9.64 -14.26 -12.46
CA PRO A 74 9.19 -14.65 -13.78
C PRO A 74 7.69 -14.38 -13.96
N ASN A 75 7.16 -14.69 -15.15
CA ASN A 75 5.73 -14.57 -15.45
C ASN A 75 4.86 -15.55 -14.64
N ASP A 76 5.42 -16.68 -14.20
CA ASP A 76 4.79 -17.66 -13.31
C ASP A 76 5.74 -18.01 -12.15
N PRO A 77 5.80 -17.19 -11.09
CA PRO A 77 6.72 -17.40 -9.97
C PRO A 77 6.32 -18.63 -9.14
N LYS A 78 7.24 -19.57 -9.01
CA LYS A 78 7.10 -20.75 -8.15
C LYS A 78 7.86 -20.55 -6.85
N LEU A 79 7.13 -20.21 -5.79
CA LEU A 79 7.71 -20.01 -4.47
C LEU A 79 7.89 -21.37 -3.76
N PRO A 80 9.05 -21.61 -3.13
CA PRO A 80 9.22 -22.72 -2.20
C PRO A 80 8.23 -22.60 -1.03
N PRO A 81 7.87 -23.71 -0.37
CA PRO A 81 6.95 -23.70 0.78
C PRO A 81 7.45 -22.83 1.95
N GLU A 82 8.76 -22.54 2.00
CA GLU A 82 9.37 -21.64 3.00
C GLU A 82 8.99 -20.16 2.81
N PHE A 83 8.50 -19.79 1.62
CA PHE A 83 8.11 -18.42 1.24
C PHE A 83 6.64 -18.34 0.81
N GLU A 84 5.78 -19.25 1.29
CA GLU A 84 4.35 -19.29 0.95
C GLU A 84 3.61 -17.99 1.34
N ASP A 85 4.10 -17.27 2.35
CA ASP A 85 3.58 -15.97 2.79
C ASP A 85 4.01 -14.77 1.93
N LEU A 86 4.95 -14.97 0.99
CA LEU A 86 5.52 -13.91 0.19
C LEU A 86 4.76 -13.77 -1.13
N VAL A 87 4.19 -12.58 -1.36
CA VAL A 87 3.47 -12.29 -2.61
C VAL A 87 4.50 -11.92 -3.68
N ALA A 88 4.87 -12.89 -4.52
CA ALA A 88 5.67 -12.63 -5.72
C ALA A 88 4.82 -11.91 -6.76
N ILE A 89 5.25 -10.72 -7.19
CA ILE A 89 4.59 -9.97 -8.26
C ILE A 89 5.17 -10.43 -9.60
N PRO A 90 4.39 -11.12 -10.45
CA PRO A 90 4.90 -11.66 -11.71
C PRO A 90 5.29 -10.53 -12.68
N THR A 91 6.30 -10.81 -13.50
CA THR A 91 6.63 -9.95 -14.65
C THR A 91 5.58 -10.16 -15.75
N THR A 92 4.92 -9.07 -16.18
CA THR A 92 3.91 -9.10 -17.23
C THR A 92 4.35 -8.24 -18.41
N LEU A 93 3.99 -8.68 -19.62
CA LEU A 93 4.23 -7.97 -20.87
C LEU A 93 2.89 -7.84 -21.60
N GLU A 94 2.52 -6.61 -21.90
CA GLU A 94 1.31 -6.29 -22.64
C GLU A 94 1.67 -5.53 -23.92
N VAL A 95 0.99 -5.87 -25.01
CA VAL A 95 1.07 -5.10 -26.26
C VAL A 95 -0.12 -4.16 -26.29
N GLY A 96 0.15 -2.85 -26.33
CA GLY A 96 -0.87 -1.82 -26.37
C GLY A 96 -1.50 -1.68 -27.76
N GLU A 97 -2.31 -0.65 -27.92
CA GLU A 97 -3.02 -0.39 -29.18
C GLU A 97 -2.02 -0.07 -30.31
N ILE A 98 -2.01 -0.91 -31.34
CA ILE A 98 -1.15 -0.77 -32.52
C ILE A 98 -1.68 0.39 -33.37
N ARG A 99 -0.81 1.34 -33.72
CA ARG A 99 -1.15 2.50 -34.56
C ARG A 99 -0.46 2.38 -35.91
N ALA A 100 -1.14 2.70 -37.01
CA ALA A 100 -0.52 2.80 -38.32
C ALA A 100 -0.78 4.18 -38.92
N GLU A 101 0.27 4.79 -39.48
CA GLU A 101 0.13 6.02 -40.26
C GLU A 101 -0.57 5.71 -41.60
N GLY A 102 -1.86 6.05 -41.72
CA GLY A 102 -2.63 5.95 -42.97
C GLY A 102 -3.94 5.16 -42.94
N GLY A 103 -4.33 4.57 -41.81
CA GLY A 103 -5.62 3.87 -41.64
C GLY A 103 -6.68 4.76 -40.96
N GLY A 104 -7.93 4.73 -41.45
CA GLY A 104 -9.07 5.41 -40.81
C GLY A 104 -9.41 4.86 -39.42
N GLU A 105 -10.51 5.37 -38.83
CA GLU A 105 -10.97 5.22 -37.42
C GLU A 105 -11.02 3.80 -36.79
N ASN A 106 -10.59 2.74 -37.47
CA ASN A 106 -10.43 1.40 -36.92
C ASN A 106 -8.95 0.98 -37.05
N GLY A 107 -8.25 0.93 -35.90
CA GLY A 107 -6.84 0.57 -35.83
C GLY A 107 -6.46 -0.67 -36.66
N VAL A 108 -5.43 -0.50 -37.49
CA VAL A 108 -4.61 -1.50 -38.19
C VAL A 108 -5.29 -2.86 -38.43
N GLU A 109 -6.13 -2.97 -39.46
CA GLU A 109 -6.50 -4.28 -40.01
C GLU A 109 -5.23 -5.00 -40.48
N GLY A 110 -4.97 -6.17 -39.90
CA GLY A 110 -4.01 -7.12 -40.45
C GLY A 110 -2.71 -7.33 -39.69
N VAL A 111 -2.56 -6.87 -38.45
CA VAL A 111 -1.46 -7.30 -37.56
C VAL A 111 -2.01 -8.19 -36.44
N LEU A 112 -1.43 -9.38 -36.29
CA LEU A 112 -1.78 -10.36 -35.27
C LEU A 112 -0.64 -10.48 -34.25
N VAL A 113 -0.97 -10.38 -32.97
CA VAL A 113 -0.03 -10.62 -31.87
C VAL A 113 -0.22 -12.06 -31.39
N GLY A 114 0.86 -12.84 -31.40
CA GLY A 114 0.85 -14.20 -30.88
C GLY A 114 1.17 -14.24 -29.39
N GLU A 115 1.09 -15.44 -28.81
CA GLU A 115 1.42 -15.65 -27.40
C GLU A 115 2.88 -15.29 -27.11
N THR A 116 3.11 -14.54 -26.02
CA THR A 116 4.44 -14.15 -25.58
C THR A 116 5.24 -15.36 -25.12
N ILE A 117 6.42 -15.55 -25.69
CA ILE A 117 7.33 -16.65 -25.38
C ILE A 117 8.30 -16.17 -24.29
N TRP A 118 8.13 -16.73 -23.10
CA TRP A 118 8.95 -16.41 -21.94
C TRP A 118 10.18 -17.33 -21.85
N PRO A 119 11.36 -16.81 -21.46
CA PRO A 119 12.54 -17.63 -21.24
C PRO A 119 12.41 -18.45 -19.95
N GLU A 120 13.20 -19.52 -19.84
CA GLU A 120 13.28 -20.31 -18.61
C GLU A 120 13.85 -19.48 -17.46
N ALA A 121 13.19 -19.53 -16.30
CA ALA A 121 13.67 -18.86 -15.09
C ALA A 121 14.98 -19.51 -14.61
N ARG A 122 15.97 -18.69 -14.25
CA ARG A 122 17.23 -19.19 -13.70
C ARG A 122 17.07 -19.41 -12.20
N VAL A 123 17.58 -20.54 -11.73
CA VAL A 123 17.64 -20.80 -10.28
C VAL A 123 18.74 -19.94 -9.69
N TYR A 124 18.36 -19.05 -8.78
CA TYR A 124 19.26 -18.19 -8.04
C TYR A 124 19.11 -18.48 -6.56
N THR A 125 20.24 -18.71 -5.89
CA THR A 125 20.29 -18.84 -4.43
C THR A 125 20.50 -17.44 -3.86
N THR A 126 19.44 -16.88 -3.28
CA THR A 126 19.53 -15.62 -2.55
C THR A 126 19.38 -15.88 -1.07
N ALA A 127 20.03 -15.04 -0.26
CA ALA A 127 19.78 -14.93 1.17
C ALA A 127 18.65 -13.93 1.45
N ALA A 128 17.57 -13.98 0.67
CA ALA A 128 16.43 -13.09 0.85
C ALA A 128 15.87 -13.27 2.26
N LEU A 129 15.84 -12.19 3.04
CA LEU A 129 15.36 -12.19 4.43
C LEU A 129 16.14 -13.11 5.39
N GLY A 130 17.39 -13.46 5.06
CA GLY A 130 18.26 -14.30 5.90
C GLY A 130 17.99 -15.80 5.82
N ILE A 131 17.24 -16.26 4.81
CA ILE A 131 16.97 -17.66 4.50
C ILE A 131 17.56 -17.96 3.12
N GLU A 132 18.49 -18.91 3.03
CA GLU A 132 19.03 -19.37 1.74
C GLU A 132 18.00 -20.25 1.05
N ALA A 133 17.47 -19.79 -0.09
CA ALA A 133 16.57 -20.59 -0.90
C ALA A 133 16.82 -20.43 -2.40
N GLU A 134 16.54 -21.52 -3.12
CA GLU A 134 16.61 -21.57 -4.57
C GLU A 134 15.31 -21.00 -5.15
N LEU A 135 15.41 -19.81 -5.74
CA LEU A 135 14.29 -19.11 -6.37
C LEU A 135 14.49 -19.08 -7.89
N GLY A 136 13.43 -19.40 -8.64
CA GLY A 136 13.40 -19.17 -10.08
C GLY A 136 13.17 -17.69 -10.37
N VAL A 137 14.19 -17.00 -10.87
CA VAL A 137 14.15 -15.54 -11.14
C VAL A 137 14.70 -15.21 -12.53
N PHE A 138 14.32 -14.04 -13.03
CA PHE A 138 14.97 -13.38 -14.16
C PHE A 138 16.12 -12.52 -13.63
N LYS A 139 17.33 -12.77 -14.13
CA LYS A 139 18.58 -12.12 -13.74
C LYS A 139 19.49 -11.96 -14.96
N ASP A 140 20.46 -11.05 -14.88
CA ASP A 140 21.40 -10.69 -15.93
C ASP A 140 20.66 -10.15 -17.18
N ARG A 141 20.75 -10.84 -18.31
CA ARG A 141 20.07 -10.49 -19.55
C ARG A 141 18.98 -11.50 -19.84
N THR A 142 17.73 -11.06 -19.76
CA THR A 142 16.54 -11.88 -20.02
C THR A 142 15.85 -11.39 -21.30
N VAL A 143 15.61 -12.30 -22.23
CA VAL A 143 15.02 -11.99 -23.54
C VAL A 143 13.64 -12.64 -23.63
N VAL A 144 12.60 -11.82 -23.79
CA VAL A 144 11.22 -12.26 -23.99
C VAL A 144 10.86 -12.04 -25.46
N LEU A 145 10.34 -13.06 -26.13
CA LEU A 145 10.02 -12.97 -27.56
C LEU A 145 8.52 -12.82 -27.78
N VAL A 146 8.13 -11.80 -28.53
CA VAL A 146 6.74 -11.57 -28.93
C VAL A 146 6.61 -11.82 -30.44
N PRO A 147 5.91 -12.89 -30.86
CA PRO A 147 5.63 -13.13 -32.27
C PRO A 147 4.59 -12.15 -32.80
N LEU A 148 4.92 -11.46 -33.88
CA LEU A 148 4.01 -10.60 -34.63
C LEU A 148 3.82 -11.19 -36.02
N TYR A 149 2.58 -11.28 -36.49
CA TYR A 149 2.26 -11.75 -37.82
C TYR A 149 1.50 -10.69 -38.60
N PHE A 150 2.05 -10.30 -39.75
CA PHE A 150 1.45 -9.33 -40.66
C PHE A 150 0.68 -10.12 -41.72
N THR A 151 -0.65 -10.05 -41.69
CA THR A 151 -1.51 -10.75 -42.64
C THR A 151 -1.38 -10.16 -44.04
N ASP A 152 -1.84 -10.89 -45.06
CA ASP A 152 -1.88 -10.40 -46.45
C ASP A 152 -2.75 -9.14 -46.64
N ARG A 153 -3.57 -8.79 -45.64
CA ARG A 153 -4.43 -7.59 -45.64
C ARG A 153 -3.75 -6.38 -45.01
N ALA A 154 -2.54 -6.55 -44.46
CA ALA A 154 -1.81 -5.45 -43.84
C ALA A 154 -1.43 -4.41 -44.90
N ALA A 155 -1.85 -3.16 -44.69
CA ALA A 155 -1.53 -2.06 -45.59
C ALA A 155 -0.05 -1.68 -45.49
N GLU A 156 0.55 -1.29 -46.61
CA GLU A 156 1.89 -0.69 -46.63
C GLU A 156 1.88 0.62 -45.84
N GLY A 157 2.90 0.82 -45.00
CA GLY A 157 2.95 1.97 -44.11
C GLY A 157 3.81 1.74 -42.88
N VAL A 158 3.86 2.75 -42.02
CA VAL A 158 4.59 2.68 -40.75
C VAL A 158 3.63 2.28 -39.65
N VAL A 159 4.00 1.24 -38.90
CA VAL A 159 3.23 0.70 -37.78
C VAL A 159 4.02 0.90 -36.48
N GLU A 160 3.38 1.52 -35.50
CA GLU A 160 3.89 1.70 -34.15
C GLU A 160 3.22 0.72 -33.20
N ILE A 161 4.04 -0.07 -32.50
CA ILE A 161 3.59 -1.11 -31.60
C ILE A 161 4.13 -0.78 -30.20
N PRO A 162 3.28 -0.28 -29.29
CA PRO A 162 3.68 -0.03 -27.91
C PRO A 162 3.70 -1.34 -27.11
N PHE A 163 4.79 -1.56 -26.38
CA PHE A 163 4.99 -2.64 -25.42
C PHE A 163 5.05 -2.06 -24.02
N SER A 164 4.24 -2.58 -23.10
CA SER A 164 4.24 -2.22 -21.69
C SER A 164 4.75 -3.41 -20.87
N VAL A 165 5.89 -3.22 -20.21
CA VAL A 165 6.53 -4.25 -19.38
C VAL A 165 6.41 -3.83 -17.93
N ARG A 166 5.70 -4.64 -17.13
CA ARG A 166 5.56 -4.42 -15.69
C ARG A 166 6.34 -5.49 -14.95
N TYR A 167 7.27 -5.06 -14.10
CA TYR A 167 8.14 -5.95 -13.34
C TYR A 167 8.39 -5.39 -11.94
N GLN A 168 8.77 -6.27 -11.02
CA GLN A 168 9.22 -5.88 -9.67
C GLN A 168 10.71 -6.14 -9.54
N PRO A 169 11.56 -5.10 -9.49
CA PRO A 169 12.98 -5.27 -9.22
C PRO A 169 13.21 -5.58 -7.75
N CYS A 170 14.00 -6.61 -7.47
CA CYS A 170 14.48 -6.98 -6.15
C CYS A 170 16.01 -7.03 -6.16
N ASP A 171 16.64 -6.58 -5.09
CA ASP A 171 18.03 -6.91 -4.78
C ASP A 171 18.10 -8.11 -3.82
N ASP A 172 19.28 -8.50 -3.36
CA ASP A 172 19.46 -9.65 -2.49
C ASP A 172 18.78 -9.49 -1.11
N ASP A 173 18.47 -8.26 -0.69
CA ASP A 173 17.93 -7.92 0.64
C ASP A 173 16.47 -7.43 0.62
N VAL A 174 16.07 -6.69 -0.43
CA VAL A 174 14.84 -5.90 -0.50
C VAL A 174 14.23 -5.96 -1.91
N CYS A 175 12.91 -6.14 -1.95
CA CYS A 175 12.10 -5.93 -3.16
C CYS A 175 11.56 -4.50 -3.21
N TYR A 176 11.77 -3.83 -4.34
CA TYR A 176 11.27 -2.49 -4.58
C TYR A 176 9.81 -2.52 -5.11
N PRO A 177 9.11 -1.38 -5.13
CA PRO A 177 7.79 -1.31 -5.74
C PRO A 177 7.81 -1.68 -7.24
N PRO A 178 6.74 -2.31 -7.76
CA PRO A 178 6.65 -2.66 -9.17
C PRO A 178 6.70 -1.41 -10.05
N THR A 179 7.39 -1.52 -11.18
CA THR A 179 7.59 -0.46 -12.16
C THR A 179 7.09 -0.93 -13.51
N THR A 180 6.44 -0.02 -14.24
CA THR A 180 5.99 -0.26 -15.62
C THR A 180 6.82 0.61 -16.56
N VAL A 181 7.41 -0.01 -17.58
CA VAL A 181 8.19 0.68 -18.61
C VAL A 181 7.53 0.44 -19.96
N GLU A 182 7.25 1.53 -20.67
CA GLU A 182 6.69 1.50 -22.01
C GLU A 182 7.80 1.69 -23.07
N LYS A 183 7.76 0.87 -24.11
CA LYS A 183 8.64 0.94 -25.27
C LYS A 183 7.83 0.80 -26.55
N THR A 184 8.02 1.74 -27.47
CA THR A 184 7.38 1.67 -28.79
C THR A 184 8.38 1.15 -29.80
N VAL A 185 7.97 0.14 -30.56
CA VAL A 185 8.70 -0.37 -31.71
C VAL A 185 8.01 0.10 -32.98
N THR A 186 8.80 0.60 -33.92
CA THR A 186 8.30 1.07 -35.22
C THR A 186 8.73 0.08 -36.29
N ILE A 187 7.77 -0.46 -37.04
CA ILE A 187 7.99 -1.42 -38.13
C ILE A 187 7.40 -0.84 -39.42
N ARG A 188 8.15 -0.90 -40.51
CA ARG A 188 7.68 -0.47 -41.83
C ARG A 188 7.21 -1.66 -42.66
N ILE A 189 5.96 -1.63 -43.11
CA ILE A 189 5.42 -2.61 -44.04
C ILE A 189 5.72 -2.12 -45.47
N VAL A 190 6.48 -2.91 -46.22
CA VAL A 190 6.90 -2.62 -47.61
C VAL A 190 6.69 -3.85 -48.51
N GLY A 191 6.91 -3.69 -49.80
CA GLY A 191 6.87 -4.80 -50.76
C GLY A 191 7.91 -5.90 -50.47
N GLU A 192 7.60 -7.13 -50.89
CA GLU A 192 8.39 -8.35 -50.62
C GLU A 192 9.88 -8.23 -50.99
N GLU A 193 10.21 -7.56 -52.11
CA GLU A 193 11.60 -7.38 -52.55
C GLU A 193 12.43 -6.49 -51.61
N GLU A 194 11.83 -5.44 -51.03
CA GLU A 194 12.50 -4.51 -50.11
C GLU A 194 12.64 -5.14 -48.71
N ALA A 195 11.65 -5.93 -48.28
CA ALA A 195 11.71 -6.67 -47.03
C ALA A 195 12.78 -7.78 -47.03
N LEU A 196 13.04 -8.41 -48.18
CA LEU A 196 14.11 -9.42 -48.33
C LEU A 196 15.51 -8.81 -48.32
N ALA A 197 15.65 -7.52 -48.63
CA ALA A 197 16.91 -6.80 -48.60
C ALA A 197 17.25 -6.21 -47.21
N ALA A 198 16.31 -6.23 -46.27
CA ALA A 198 16.51 -5.69 -44.93
C ALA A 198 17.41 -6.61 -44.08
N GLU A 199 18.40 -6.00 -43.42
CA GLU A 199 19.27 -6.71 -42.48
C GLU A 199 18.53 -7.01 -41.17
N ALA A 200 18.90 -8.12 -40.51
CA ALA A 200 18.37 -8.47 -39.20
C ALA A 200 19.06 -7.67 -38.10
N ASN A 201 18.28 -7.14 -37.16
CA ASN A 201 18.78 -6.48 -35.98
C ASN A 201 19.19 -7.51 -34.93
N ASP A 202 20.42 -7.40 -34.42
CA ASP A 202 21.00 -8.23 -33.34
C ASP A 202 20.60 -9.73 -33.42
N PRO A 203 21.14 -10.48 -34.41
CA PRO A 203 20.74 -11.86 -34.68
C PRO A 203 21.03 -12.82 -33.52
N GLU A 204 21.77 -12.41 -32.49
CA GLU A 204 22.01 -13.23 -31.30
C GLU A 204 20.76 -13.37 -30.43
N LEU A 205 19.91 -12.34 -30.38
CA LEU A 205 18.70 -12.31 -29.55
C LEU A 205 17.65 -13.36 -29.97
N PHE A 206 17.69 -13.76 -31.25
CA PHE A 206 16.70 -14.65 -31.86
C PHE A 206 17.25 -16.06 -32.08
N ARG A 207 18.48 -16.36 -31.63
CA ARG A 207 19.06 -17.72 -31.72
C ARG A 207 18.29 -18.68 -30.80
N GLY A 208 17.39 -19.45 -31.41
CA GLY A 208 16.57 -20.45 -30.71
C GLY A 208 15.08 -20.19 -30.75
N ALA A 209 14.63 -19.12 -31.41
CA ALA A 209 13.21 -18.88 -31.64
C ALA A 209 12.61 -19.98 -32.56
N ASP A 210 11.42 -20.48 -32.20
CA ASP A 210 10.68 -21.43 -33.03
C ASP A 210 9.79 -20.69 -34.03
N TYR A 211 10.29 -20.53 -35.25
CA TYR A 211 9.58 -19.86 -36.35
C TYR A 211 8.33 -20.62 -36.83
N SER A 212 8.10 -21.87 -36.38
CA SER A 212 6.87 -22.61 -36.72
C SER A 212 5.61 -21.97 -36.13
N VAL A 213 5.76 -21.10 -35.12
CA VAL A 213 4.67 -20.28 -34.57
C VAL A 213 3.96 -19.46 -35.64
N PHE A 214 4.68 -18.89 -36.60
CA PHE A 214 4.06 -18.06 -37.64
C PHE A 214 3.16 -18.86 -38.59
N ALA A 215 3.49 -20.13 -38.84
CA ALA A 215 2.62 -21.01 -39.62
C ALA A 215 1.29 -21.29 -38.91
N LYS A 216 1.32 -21.43 -37.57
CA LYS A 216 0.11 -21.60 -36.74
C LYS A 216 -0.71 -20.33 -36.70
N MET A 217 -0.05 -19.17 -36.55
CA MET A 217 -0.71 -17.86 -36.58
C MET A 217 -1.36 -17.58 -37.94
N ALA A 218 -0.69 -17.90 -39.05
CA ALA A 218 -1.25 -17.81 -40.39
C ALA A 218 -2.49 -18.71 -40.57
N ALA A 219 -2.52 -19.86 -39.90
CA ALA A 219 -3.65 -20.79 -39.87
C ALA A 219 -4.77 -20.37 -38.88
N GLY A 220 -4.57 -19.32 -38.08
CA GLY A 220 -5.54 -18.84 -37.09
C GLY A 220 -5.56 -19.61 -35.77
N GLU A 221 -4.56 -20.44 -35.50
CA GLU A 221 -4.43 -21.22 -34.26
C GLU A 221 -3.48 -20.52 -33.27
N GLY A 222 -3.92 -20.27 -32.03
CA GLY A 222 -3.07 -19.71 -30.96
C GLY A 222 -2.97 -18.17 -30.89
N LEU A 223 -4.00 -17.44 -31.35
CA LEU A 223 -4.02 -15.98 -31.37
C LEU A 223 -4.36 -15.35 -30.00
N ALA A 224 -3.54 -14.39 -29.56
CA ALA A 224 -3.85 -13.48 -28.46
C ALA A 224 -4.29 -12.11 -29.02
N ARG A 225 -5.60 -11.98 -29.29
CA ARG A 225 -6.39 -10.75 -29.46
C ARG A 225 -6.09 -9.85 -30.69
N THR A 226 -7.14 -9.55 -31.47
CA THR A 226 -7.26 -8.36 -32.34
C THR A 226 -7.67 -7.16 -31.49
N GLY A 227 -6.95 -6.05 -31.58
CA GLY A 227 -6.99 -4.92 -30.64
C GLY A 227 -8.22 -4.00 -30.67
N THR A 228 -9.44 -4.51 -30.52
CA THR A 228 -10.66 -3.65 -30.45
C THR A 228 -11.64 -3.93 -29.31
N ASP A 229 -11.42 -4.96 -28.47
CA ASP A 229 -12.27 -5.24 -27.30
C ASP A 229 -11.50 -5.08 -25.98
N ALA A 230 -10.74 -4.00 -25.83
CA ALA A 230 -10.04 -3.63 -24.59
C ALA A 230 -10.93 -2.77 -23.67
N ALA A 231 -12.19 -3.18 -23.50
CA ALA A 231 -12.99 -2.77 -22.35
C ALA A 231 -13.54 -4.04 -21.71
N GLU A 232 -13.15 -4.26 -20.46
CA GLU A 232 -13.74 -5.25 -19.55
C GLU A 232 -13.24 -6.69 -19.70
N GLN A 233 -11.94 -6.90 -19.48
CA GLN A 233 -11.42 -8.17 -18.96
C GLN A 233 -10.02 -7.98 -18.36
N THR A 234 -9.94 -7.18 -17.29
CA THR A 234 -8.92 -7.43 -16.27
C THR A 234 -9.22 -8.83 -15.72
N PRO A 235 -8.28 -9.78 -15.71
CA PRO A 235 -8.44 -10.97 -14.87
C PRO A 235 -8.74 -10.45 -13.47
N GLU A 236 -9.90 -10.81 -12.91
CA GLU A 236 -10.26 -10.51 -11.53
C GLU A 236 -9.21 -11.16 -10.64
N LEU A 237 -8.12 -10.43 -10.40
CA LEU A 237 -7.13 -10.75 -9.41
C LEU A 237 -7.93 -10.85 -8.12
N ALA A 238 -8.02 -12.06 -7.57
CA ALA A 238 -8.67 -12.27 -6.29
C ALA A 238 -8.16 -11.18 -5.33
N PRO A 239 -9.05 -10.38 -4.72
CA PRO A 239 -8.59 -9.31 -3.84
C PRO A 239 -7.69 -9.94 -2.78
N PRO A 240 -6.51 -9.36 -2.51
CA PRO A 240 -5.58 -9.94 -1.55
C PRO A 240 -6.30 -10.18 -0.21
N PRO A 241 -6.00 -11.29 0.49
CA PRO A 241 -6.67 -11.63 1.73
C PRO A 241 -6.53 -10.46 2.71
N ILE A 242 -7.65 -10.05 3.30
CA ILE A 242 -7.68 -8.94 4.24
C ILE A 242 -7.05 -9.43 5.54
N ARG A 243 -5.86 -8.95 5.86
CA ARG A 243 -5.13 -9.31 7.09
C ARG A 243 -5.47 -8.33 8.22
N PHE A 244 -6.36 -8.72 9.13
CA PHE A 244 -6.71 -7.92 10.31
C PHE A 244 -6.32 -8.65 11.60
N LEU A 245 -5.46 -8.01 12.41
CA LEU A 245 -4.95 -8.60 13.67
C LEU A 245 -4.28 -9.99 13.50
N GLY A 246 -3.66 -10.24 12.34
CA GLY A 246 -3.03 -11.54 12.02
C GLY A 246 -4.01 -12.64 11.59
N MET A 247 -5.29 -12.31 11.39
CA MET A 247 -6.28 -13.20 10.80
C MET A 247 -6.50 -12.83 9.34
N GLU A 248 -6.58 -13.84 8.48
CA GLU A 248 -6.85 -13.69 7.05
C GLU A 248 -8.34 -13.82 6.78
N PHE A 249 -8.90 -12.84 6.07
CA PHE A 249 -10.28 -12.87 5.62
C PHE A 249 -10.34 -12.86 4.10
N GLU A 250 -10.82 -13.95 3.54
CA GLU A 250 -11.14 -14.09 2.11
C GLU A 250 -12.49 -13.44 1.85
N ALA A 251 -12.55 -12.39 1.03
CA ALA A 251 -13.80 -11.67 0.80
C ALA A 251 -14.07 -11.47 -0.69
N ARG A 252 -15.14 -12.11 -1.19
CA ARG A 252 -15.72 -11.82 -2.50
C ARG A 252 -16.42 -10.46 -2.50
N THR A 253 -16.29 -9.73 -3.59
CA THR A 253 -16.93 -8.45 -3.88
C THR A 253 -18.46 -8.51 -3.62
N GLY A 254 -19.01 -7.54 -2.87
CA GLY A 254 -20.44 -7.43 -2.59
C GLY A 254 -20.79 -6.82 -1.22
N ILE A 255 -22.09 -6.74 -0.90
CA ILE A 255 -22.62 -6.20 0.38
C ILE A 255 -22.04 -6.91 1.61
N MET A 256 -21.72 -8.20 1.46
CA MET A 256 -21.13 -9.01 2.52
C MET A 256 -19.72 -8.52 2.91
N LEU A 257 -18.92 -8.07 1.94
CA LEU A 257 -17.60 -7.47 2.18
C LEU A 257 -17.73 -6.14 2.94
N THR A 258 -18.67 -5.28 2.54
CA THR A 258 -18.90 -3.99 3.24
C THR A 258 -19.33 -4.21 4.68
N LEU A 259 -20.20 -5.20 4.94
CA LEU A 259 -20.61 -5.57 6.30
C LEU A 259 -19.44 -6.14 7.11
N LEU A 260 -18.63 -7.02 6.52
CA LEU A 260 -17.44 -7.57 7.17
C LEU A 260 -16.45 -6.46 7.55
N LEU A 261 -16.16 -5.55 6.62
CA LEU A 261 -15.28 -4.40 6.85
C LEU A 261 -15.83 -3.44 7.91
N ALA A 262 -17.15 -3.23 7.96
CA ALA A 262 -17.78 -2.45 9.01
C ALA A 262 -17.64 -3.12 10.40
N VAL A 263 -17.74 -4.45 10.47
CA VAL A 263 -17.53 -5.19 11.73
C VAL A 263 -16.06 -5.12 12.14
N LEU A 264 -15.12 -5.32 11.21
CA LEU A 264 -13.69 -5.19 11.48
C LEU A 264 -13.32 -3.75 11.89
N GLY A 265 -13.88 -2.74 11.23
CA GLY A 265 -13.71 -1.34 11.59
C GLY A 265 -14.26 -1.05 12.99
N PHE A 266 -15.44 -1.58 13.35
CA PHE A 266 -15.98 -1.47 14.70
C PHE A 266 -15.05 -2.12 15.75
N ILE A 267 -14.55 -3.32 15.48
CA ILE A 267 -13.59 -4.00 16.35
C ILE A 267 -12.29 -3.19 16.46
N GLY A 268 -11.77 -2.67 15.35
CA GLY A 268 -10.59 -1.80 15.32
C GLY A 268 -10.79 -0.55 16.18
N GLY A 269 -11.95 0.11 16.07
CA GLY A 269 -12.31 1.26 16.87
C GLY A 269 -12.40 0.93 18.37
N PHE A 270 -12.94 -0.23 18.71
CA PHE A 270 -12.95 -0.71 20.09
C PHE A 270 -11.52 -0.92 20.61
N VAL A 271 -10.66 -1.57 19.82
CA VAL A 271 -9.25 -1.82 20.14
C VAL A 271 -8.45 -0.51 20.28
N LEU A 272 -8.78 0.55 19.54
CA LEU A 272 -8.14 1.86 19.71
C LEU A 272 -8.24 2.41 21.14
N ASN A 273 -9.28 2.05 21.91
CA ASN A 273 -9.37 2.45 23.32
C ASN A 273 -8.33 1.76 24.23
N LEU A 274 -7.80 0.61 23.82
CA LEU A 274 -6.75 -0.13 24.53
C LEU A 274 -5.33 0.35 24.17
N THR A 275 -5.23 1.24 23.18
CA THR A 275 -3.93 1.79 22.78
C THR A 275 -3.39 2.74 23.84
N PRO A 276 -2.05 2.80 23.99
CA PRO A 276 -1.43 3.61 25.02
C PRO A 276 -1.67 5.13 24.85
N CYS A 277 -2.09 5.60 23.66
CA CYS A 277 -2.43 7.01 23.42
C CYS A 277 -3.80 7.45 23.97
N VAL A 278 -4.78 6.54 24.02
CA VAL A 278 -6.18 6.86 24.40
C VAL A 278 -6.48 6.48 25.84
N LEU A 279 -5.83 5.43 26.34
CA LEU A 279 -5.98 4.89 27.69
C LEU A 279 -5.81 5.95 28.81
N PRO A 280 -4.90 6.94 28.72
CA PRO A 280 -4.76 8.00 29.72
C PRO A 280 -5.96 8.95 29.84
N VAL A 281 -6.76 9.10 28.78
CA VAL A 281 -7.87 10.07 28.71
C VAL A 281 -9.16 9.49 29.30
N ILE A 282 -9.33 8.15 29.25
CA ILE A 282 -10.52 7.43 29.72
C ILE A 282 -10.82 7.73 31.20
N PRO A 283 -9.89 7.61 32.17
CA PRO A 283 -10.17 7.88 33.58
C PRO A 283 -10.62 9.31 33.85
N ILE A 284 -10.06 10.29 33.13
CA ILE A 284 -10.40 11.72 33.30
C ILE A 284 -11.87 11.94 32.95
N LYS A 285 -12.34 11.38 31.83
CA LYS A 285 -13.75 11.49 31.44
C LYS A 285 -14.66 10.72 32.39
N ILE A 286 -14.28 9.51 32.79
CA ILE A 286 -15.03 8.70 33.76
C ILE A 286 -15.25 9.49 35.06
N MET A 287 -14.24 10.22 35.55
CA MET A 287 -14.37 11.07 36.73
C MET A 287 -15.36 12.22 36.51
N THR A 288 -15.35 12.89 35.35
CA THR A 288 -16.33 13.95 35.03
C THR A 288 -17.77 13.45 34.85
N ILE A 289 -17.95 12.23 34.32
CA ILE A 289 -19.27 11.61 34.20
C ILE A 289 -19.75 11.16 35.60
N SER A 290 -18.84 10.69 36.46
CA SER A 290 -19.15 10.31 37.83
C SER A 290 -19.62 11.48 38.70
N SER A 291 -19.11 12.70 38.46
CA SER A 291 -19.57 13.90 39.19
C SER A 291 -21.02 14.31 38.84
N HIS A 292 -21.54 13.87 37.69
CA HIS A 292 -22.94 14.08 37.27
C HIS A 292 -23.80 12.83 37.40
N ALA A 293 -23.30 11.76 38.04
CA ALA A 293 -24.00 10.49 38.21
C ALA A 293 -25.28 10.56 39.07
N ALA A 294 -25.54 11.70 39.73
CA ALA A 294 -26.78 11.95 40.46
C ALA A 294 -28.02 12.07 39.54
N THR A 295 -27.83 12.40 38.27
CA THR A 295 -28.94 12.49 37.28
C THR A 295 -28.63 11.62 36.05
N PRO A 296 -29.16 10.37 35.99
CA PRO A 296 -28.80 9.42 34.92
C PRO A 296 -29.17 9.90 33.52
N GLY A 297 -30.22 10.73 33.37
CA GLY A 297 -30.57 11.33 32.08
C GLY A 297 -29.53 12.32 31.58
N LYS A 298 -28.90 13.09 32.48
CA LYS A 298 -27.88 14.07 32.12
C LYS A 298 -26.56 13.38 31.75
N SER A 299 -26.16 12.33 32.48
CA SER A 299 -24.95 11.57 32.15
C SER A 299 -25.02 10.93 30.75
N LEU A 300 -26.18 10.37 30.38
CA LEU A 300 -26.39 9.76 29.06
C LEU A 300 -26.32 10.80 27.93
N VAL A 301 -26.99 11.95 28.10
CA VAL A 301 -26.98 13.03 27.10
C VAL A 301 -25.56 13.57 26.86
N LEU A 302 -24.78 13.74 27.92
CA LEU A 302 -23.38 14.16 27.83
C LEU A 302 -22.49 13.07 27.19
N GLY A 303 -22.74 11.80 27.48
CA GLY A 303 -22.06 10.66 26.86
C GLY A 303 -22.33 10.56 25.35
N LEU A 304 -23.59 10.74 24.95
CA LEU A 304 -23.98 10.76 23.53
C LEU A 304 -23.38 11.95 22.79
N ALA A 305 -23.35 13.14 23.39
CA ALA A 305 -22.71 14.30 22.78
C ALA A 305 -21.21 14.07 22.50
N MET A 306 -20.52 13.37 23.41
CA MET A 306 -19.14 12.95 23.20
C MET A 306 -19.01 11.90 22.09
N ALA A 307 -19.88 10.89 22.06
CA ALA A 307 -19.91 9.87 21.02
C ALA A 307 -20.09 10.50 19.62
N VAL A 308 -21.00 11.47 19.49
CA VAL A 308 -21.20 12.24 18.26
C VAL A 308 -19.94 12.99 17.87
N GLY A 309 -19.21 13.59 18.82
CA GLY A 309 -17.92 14.24 18.56
C GLY A 309 -16.85 13.29 18.02
N ILE A 310 -16.75 12.09 18.59
CA ILE A 310 -15.80 11.05 18.14
C ILE A 310 -16.15 10.60 16.71
N VAL A 311 -17.41 10.24 16.47
CA VAL A 311 -17.87 9.77 15.15
C VAL A 311 -17.71 10.88 14.10
N ALA A 312 -18.10 12.11 14.42
CA ALA A 312 -17.96 13.24 13.51
C ALA A 312 -16.50 13.51 13.13
N PHE A 313 -15.57 13.36 14.08
CA PHE A 313 -14.14 13.49 13.80
C PHE A 313 -13.63 12.41 12.84
N TRP A 314 -13.96 11.14 13.07
CA TRP A 314 -13.53 10.04 12.20
C TRP A 314 -14.13 10.11 10.80
N VAL A 315 -15.40 10.50 10.68
CA VAL A 315 -16.04 10.74 9.38
C VAL A 315 -15.42 11.96 8.70
N ALA A 316 -15.15 13.04 9.42
CA ALA A 316 -14.48 14.21 8.84
C ALA A 316 -13.06 13.87 8.34
N LEU A 317 -12.36 12.97 9.04
CA LEU A 317 -11.04 12.49 8.65
C LEU A 317 -11.07 11.60 7.39
N SER A 318 -12.19 10.92 7.10
CA SER A 318 -12.28 10.08 5.90
C SER A 318 -12.33 10.91 4.61
N LEU A 319 -12.84 12.15 4.64
CA LEU A 319 -12.89 13.03 3.46
C LEU A 319 -11.51 13.30 2.86
N PRO A 320 -10.51 13.84 3.59
CA PRO A 320 -9.19 14.07 3.02
C PRO A 320 -8.51 12.76 2.61
N VAL A 321 -8.79 11.64 3.29
CA VAL A 321 -8.24 10.33 2.89
C VAL A 321 -8.80 9.88 1.55
N VAL A 322 -10.12 9.96 1.35
CA VAL A 322 -10.78 9.63 0.08
C VAL A 322 -10.31 10.54 -1.04
N LEU A 323 -10.17 11.85 -0.77
CA LEU A 323 -9.69 12.82 -1.77
C LEU A 323 -8.22 12.60 -2.13
N LEU A 324 -7.35 12.34 -1.16
CA LEU A 324 -5.92 12.12 -1.41
C LEU A 324 -5.66 10.79 -2.11
N ALA A 325 -6.46 9.75 -1.83
CA ALA A 325 -6.37 8.46 -2.53
C ALA A 325 -6.62 8.56 -4.05
N GLN A 326 -7.26 9.64 -4.52
CA GLN A 326 -7.49 9.89 -5.96
C GLN A 326 -6.27 10.51 -6.65
N PHE A 327 -5.37 11.16 -5.90
CA PHE A 327 -4.23 11.92 -6.43
C PHE A 327 -2.87 11.32 -6.08
N ALA A 328 -2.77 10.50 -5.02
CA ALA A 328 -1.53 9.87 -4.58
C ALA A 328 -1.80 8.58 -3.81
N ASP A 329 -1.02 7.53 -4.08
CA ASP A 329 -1.04 6.29 -3.31
C ASP A 329 -0.74 6.58 -1.82
N PRO A 330 -1.61 6.21 -0.86
CA PRO A 330 -1.37 6.44 0.57
C PRO A 330 -0.03 5.86 1.07
N SER A 331 0.43 4.78 0.44
CA SER A 331 1.71 4.12 0.71
C SER A 331 2.91 5.03 0.44
N ARG A 332 2.81 5.96 -0.52
CA ARG A 332 3.85 6.94 -0.81
C ARG A 332 4.02 7.94 0.34
N LEU A 333 2.93 8.34 1.01
CA LEU A 333 2.97 9.30 2.12
C LEU A 333 3.70 8.76 3.35
N PHE A 334 3.50 7.49 3.69
CA PHE A 334 4.19 6.82 4.81
C PHE A 334 5.64 6.39 4.47
N GLY A 335 6.00 6.33 3.19
CA GLY A 335 7.39 6.10 2.75
C GLY A 335 8.27 7.35 2.78
N ILE A 336 7.68 8.53 2.95
CA ILE A 336 8.42 9.79 3.03
C ILE A 336 9.09 9.92 4.40
N TRP A 337 10.42 9.90 4.42
CA TRP A 337 11.22 9.90 5.67
C TRP A 337 10.86 11.02 6.64
N TRP A 338 10.56 12.23 6.15
CA TRP A 338 10.22 13.38 7.01
C TRP A 338 8.81 13.30 7.59
N VAL A 339 7.86 12.66 6.91
CA VAL A 339 6.50 12.42 7.43
C VAL A 339 6.56 11.37 8.54
N THR A 340 7.26 10.26 8.28
CA THR A 340 7.42 9.17 9.26
C THR A 340 8.23 9.61 10.47
N ALA A 341 9.32 10.37 10.27
CA ALA A 341 10.05 10.99 11.37
C ALA A 341 9.21 12.00 12.16
N GLY A 342 8.34 12.76 11.48
CA GLY A 342 7.41 13.70 12.12
C GLY A 342 6.40 12.99 13.03
N ILE A 343 5.78 11.90 12.56
CA ILE A 343 4.86 11.08 13.36
C ILE A 343 5.62 10.46 14.55
N GLY A 344 6.81 9.91 14.33
CA GLY A 344 7.65 9.36 15.39
C GLY A 344 8.02 10.40 16.45
N LEU A 345 8.33 11.64 16.04
CA LEU A 345 8.58 12.74 16.96
C LEU A 345 7.35 13.08 17.81
N VAL A 346 6.15 13.12 17.21
CA VAL A 346 4.91 13.38 17.94
C VAL A 346 4.64 12.29 18.97
N ILE A 347 4.79 11.02 18.59
CA ILE A 347 4.62 9.86 19.50
C ILE A 347 5.63 9.94 20.65
N LEU A 348 6.90 10.22 20.35
CA LEU A 348 7.96 10.35 21.35
C LEU A 348 7.67 11.50 22.34
N LEU A 349 7.19 12.64 21.84
CA LEU A 349 6.78 13.77 22.68
C LEU A 349 5.58 13.42 23.57
N MET A 350 4.60 12.67 23.05
CA MET A 350 3.47 12.19 23.84
C MET A 350 3.90 11.18 24.92
N GLY A 351 4.77 10.22 24.59
CA GLY A 351 5.34 9.25 25.53
C GLY A 351 6.12 9.94 26.66
N ALA A 352 7.00 10.89 26.31
CA ALA A 352 7.72 11.71 27.28
C ALA A 352 6.77 12.53 28.20
N GLY A 353 5.65 13.02 27.66
CA GLY A 353 4.60 13.68 28.43
C GLY A 353 3.94 12.73 29.46
N LEU A 354 3.67 11.48 29.08
CA LEU A 354 3.10 10.46 29.98
C LEU A 354 4.08 10.03 31.08
N LEU A 355 5.38 9.94 30.78
CA LEU A 355 6.44 9.70 31.78
C LEU A 355 6.62 10.86 32.77
N GLY A 356 5.96 12.00 32.53
CA GLY A 356 6.01 13.17 33.41
C GLY A 356 7.29 13.98 33.27
N LEU A 357 8.02 13.84 32.15
CA LEU A 357 9.22 14.63 31.87
C LEU A 357 8.90 16.13 31.70
N PHE A 358 7.70 16.43 31.18
CA PHE A 358 7.18 17.78 31.01
C PHE A 358 5.78 17.87 31.60
N GLN A 359 5.60 18.68 32.64
CA GLN A 359 4.27 19.19 32.99
C GLN A 359 4.06 20.49 32.23
N ILE A 360 3.47 20.39 31.04
CA ILE A 360 3.04 21.57 30.28
C ILE A 360 1.89 22.19 31.09
N THR A 361 2.21 23.17 31.93
CA THR A 361 1.20 24.07 32.50
C THR A 361 0.66 24.91 31.34
N LEU A 362 -0.47 24.50 30.77
CA LEU A 362 -1.09 25.25 29.68
C LEU A 362 -1.39 26.68 30.16
N PRO A 363 -1.08 27.72 29.34
CA PRO A 363 -1.38 29.10 29.69
C PRO A 363 -2.89 29.29 29.91
N GLN A 364 -3.23 30.25 30.78
CA GLN A 364 -4.59 30.47 31.29
C GLN A 364 -5.64 30.73 30.18
N SER A 365 -5.20 31.10 28.97
CA SER A 365 -6.03 31.26 27.77
C SER A 365 -6.58 29.94 27.21
N VAL A 366 -5.86 28.83 27.33
CA VAL A 366 -6.38 27.49 26.98
C VAL A 366 -7.29 26.94 28.09
N TYR A 367 -7.10 27.39 29.34
CA TYR A 367 -8.05 27.16 30.44
C TYR A 367 -9.38 27.92 30.26
N MET A 368 -9.46 28.93 29.39
CA MET A 368 -10.73 29.59 29.03
C MET A 368 -11.56 28.75 28.05
N VAL A 369 -10.90 27.98 27.17
CA VAL A 369 -11.52 26.81 26.52
C VAL A 369 -11.52 25.68 27.55
N ASN A 370 -12.24 25.87 28.64
CA ASN A 370 -12.47 24.81 29.62
C ASN A 370 -13.46 23.84 28.96
N PRO A 371 -13.08 22.63 28.51
CA PRO A 371 -14.04 21.55 28.32
C PRO A 371 -14.51 21.11 29.71
N LYS A 372 -15.13 22.02 30.47
CA LYS A 372 -15.99 21.62 31.58
C LYS A 372 -17.09 20.82 30.92
N ALA A 373 -17.00 19.51 31.09
CA ALA A 373 -17.93 18.53 30.56
C ALA A 373 -19.32 18.62 31.24
N ASP A 374 -19.73 19.81 31.70
CA ASP A 374 -21.04 20.08 32.30
C ASP A 374 -22.04 20.54 31.24
N ASN A 375 -21.54 21.01 30.10
CA ASN A 375 -22.33 21.46 28.95
C ASN A 375 -22.17 20.52 27.75
N LEU A 376 -23.14 20.56 26.85
CA LEU A 376 -23.22 19.67 25.68
C LEU A 376 -22.07 19.92 24.70
N TRP A 377 -21.72 21.20 24.50
CA TRP A 377 -20.65 21.64 23.61
C TRP A 377 -19.26 21.15 24.05
N GLY A 378 -18.96 21.25 25.34
CA GLY A 378 -17.70 20.78 25.92
C GLY A 378 -17.57 19.26 25.86
N SER A 379 -18.67 18.52 25.96
CA SER A 379 -18.66 17.06 25.77
C SER A 379 -18.41 16.66 24.31
N PHE A 380 -18.99 17.37 23.35
CA PHE A 380 -18.71 17.18 21.92
C PHE A 380 -17.24 17.48 21.58
N LEU A 381 -16.71 18.63 22.00
CA LEU A 381 -15.34 19.03 21.74
C LEU A 381 -14.32 18.08 22.39
N PHE A 382 -14.63 17.57 23.59
CA PHE A 382 -13.82 16.54 24.22
C PHE A 382 -13.81 15.23 23.40
N GLY A 383 -14.93 14.86 22.79
CA GLY A 383 -15.00 13.74 21.86
C GLY A 383 -14.09 13.92 20.65
N VAL A 384 -14.11 15.12 20.03
CA VAL A 384 -13.20 15.47 18.92
C VAL A 384 -11.74 15.38 19.35
N MET A 385 -11.38 15.95 20.51
CA MET A 385 -10.03 15.86 21.06
C MET A 385 -9.58 14.41 21.33
N THR A 386 -10.50 13.57 21.80
CA THR A 386 -10.22 12.14 22.00
C THR A 386 -9.90 11.46 20.66
N GLY A 387 -10.62 11.80 19.58
CA GLY A 387 -10.31 11.34 18.23
C GLY A 387 -8.94 11.83 17.73
N VAL A 388 -8.63 13.11 17.90
CA VAL A 388 -7.34 13.70 17.50
C VAL A 388 -6.16 13.01 18.20
N LEU A 389 -6.28 12.76 19.50
CA LEU A 389 -5.26 12.05 20.28
C LEU A 389 -5.12 10.57 19.87
N GLY A 390 -6.14 9.99 19.23
CA GLY A 390 -6.13 8.64 18.69
C GLY A 390 -5.48 8.50 17.31
N LEU A 391 -5.24 9.60 16.58
CA LEU A 391 -4.59 9.59 15.26
C LEU A 391 -3.21 8.90 15.23
N PRO A 392 -2.31 9.10 16.21
CA PRO A 392 -0.96 8.51 16.14
C PRO A 392 -0.98 6.98 16.22
N CYS A 393 -1.88 6.42 17.04
CA CYS A 393 -2.05 4.96 17.18
C CYS A 393 -3.00 4.35 16.14
N PHE A 394 -3.74 5.18 15.41
CA PHE A 394 -4.63 4.75 14.32
C PHE A 394 -3.88 4.19 13.12
N GLY A 395 -2.65 4.64 12.88
CA GLY A 395 -1.79 4.12 11.82
C GLY A 395 -1.61 2.59 11.89
N PHE A 396 -1.59 2.00 13.09
CA PHE A 396 -1.51 0.53 13.26
C PHE A 396 -2.78 -0.20 12.80
N VAL A 397 -3.96 0.35 13.14
CA VAL A 397 -5.25 -0.28 12.82
C VAL A 397 -5.54 -0.14 11.33
N VAL A 398 -5.23 1.02 10.76
CA VAL A 398 -5.47 1.26 9.34
C VAL A 398 -4.37 0.68 8.47
N GLY A 399 -3.13 0.56 8.91
CA GLY A 399 -2.08 -0.14 8.16
C GLY A 399 -2.44 -1.59 7.78
N GLY A 400 -3.20 -2.30 8.63
CA GLY A 400 -3.71 -3.64 8.31
C GLY A 400 -4.95 -3.65 7.39
N LEU A 401 -5.75 -2.58 7.41
CA LEU A 401 -6.96 -2.44 6.58
C LEU A 401 -6.68 -1.71 5.25
N LEU A 402 -5.53 -1.04 5.11
CA LEU A 402 -5.17 -0.19 3.98
C LEU A 402 -5.02 -0.94 2.65
N PRO A 403 -4.41 -2.15 2.61
CA PRO A 403 -4.36 -2.92 1.37
C PRO A 403 -5.76 -3.24 0.81
N ALA A 404 -6.71 -3.54 1.71
CA ALA A 404 -8.10 -3.78 1.34
C ALA A 404 -8.86 -2.49 1.00
N ALA A 405 -8.52 -1.36 1.65
CA ALA A 405 -9.12 -0.06 1.38
C ALA A 405 -8.61 0.59 0.08
N ALA A 406 -7.39 0.26 -0.36
CA ALA A 406 -6.79 0.79 -1.60
C ALA A 406 -7.52 0.32 -2.87
N VAL A 407 -8.16 -0.85 -2.81
CA VAL A 407 -9.00 -1.39 -3.89
C VAL A 407 -10.51 -1.14 -3.67
N ALA A 408 -10.88 -0.44 -2.59
CA ALA A 408 -12.27 -0.25 -2.20
C ALA A 408 -12.87 1.04 -2.76
N THR A 409 -14.18 1.02 -3.02
CA THR A 409 -14.92 2.22 -3.45
C THR A 409 -14.94 3.29 -2.33
N PRO A 410 -15.07 4.59 -2.68
CA PRO A 410 -15.13 5.69 -1.70
C PRO A 410 -16.15 5.47 -0.58
N ASP A 411 -17.29 4.86 -0.91
CA ASP A 411 -18.37 4.56 0.03
C ASP A 411 -17.95 3.56 1.12
N VAL A 412 -17.11 2.58 0.77
CA VAL A 412 -16.59 1.59 1.70
C VAL A 412 -15.61 2.22 2.68
N VAL A 413 -14.74 3.13 2.22
CA VAL A 413 -13.79 3.85 3.07
C VAL A 413 -14.53 4.68 4.12
N ILE A 414 -15.56 5.42 3.71
CA ILE A 414 -16.39 6.20 4.65
C ILE A 414 -17.07 5.27 5.67
N THR A 415 -17.57 4.12 5.22
CA THR A 415 -18.21 3.12 6.10
C THR A 415 -17.23 2.56 7.14
N ILE A 416 -15.98 2.27 6.74
CA ILE A 416 -14.93 1.81 7.66
C ILE A 416 -14.65 2.88 8.72
N PHE A 417 -14.38 4.12 8.32
CA PHE A 417 -14.09 5.20 9.28
C PHE A 417 -15.28 5.51 10.20
N ALA A 418 -16.51 5.47 9.66
CA ALA A 418 -17.72 5.61 10.46
C ALA A 418 -17.84 4.48 11.50
N SER A 419 -17.65 3.22 11.08
CA SER A 419 -17.71 2.06 11.97
C SER A 419 -16.62 2.08 13.05
N LEU A 420 -15.42 2.56 12.69
CA LEU A 420 -14.31 2.78 13.61
C LEU A 420 -14.64 3.84 14.65
N GLY A 421 -15.21 4.98 14.24
CA GLY A 421 -15.67 6.01 15.18
C GLY A 421 -16.76 5.50 16.12
N VAL A 422 -17.69 4.68 15.61
CA VAL A 422 -18.74 4.05 16.42
C VAL A 422 -18.16 3.05 17.42
N GLY A 423 -17.21 2.20 16.99
CA GLY A 423 -16.50 1.26 17.85
C GLY A 423 -15.70 1.96 18.94
N MET A 424 -15.05 3.09 18.60
CA MET A 424 -14.31 3.89 19.56
C MET A 424 -15.24 4.56 20.58
N ALA A 425 -16.41 5.05 20.15
CA ALA A 425 -17.39 5.69 21.01
C ALA A 425 -18.16 4.71 21.92
N PHE A 426 -18.27 3.44 21.52
CA PHE A 426 -19.05 2.40 22.20
C PHE A 426 -18.79 2.31 23.72
N PRO A 427 -17.54 2.15 24.23
CA PRO A 427 -17.30 2.05 25.67
C PRO A 427 -17.78 3.29 26.44
N TYR A 428 -17.65 4.49 25.88
CA TYR A 428 -18.08 5.74 26.53
C TYR A 428 -19.61 5.82 26.65
N VAL A 429 -20.34 5.40 25.62
CA VAL A 429 -21.80 5.34 25.66
C VAL A 429 -22.27 4.33 26.70
N VAL A 430 -21.67 3.13 26.71
CA VAL A 430 -21.98 2.07 27.67
C VAL A 430 -21.74 2.53 29.11
N LEU A 431 -20.61 3.18 29.39
CA LEU A 431 -20.33 3.73 30.72
C LEU A 431 -21.29 4.86 31.11
N SER A 432 -21.71 5.70 30.16
CA SER A 432 -22.65 6.79 30.42
C SER A 432 -24.08 6.33 30.71
N ALA A 433 -24.49 5.19 30.12
CA ALA A 433 -25.79 4.56 30.34
C ALA A 433 -25.89 3.82 31.68
N ARG A 434 -24.77 3.35 32.23
CA ARG A 434 -24.71 2.67 33.54
C ARG A 434 -23.70 3.35 34.47
N PRO A 435 -24.04 4.52 35.06
CA PRO A 435 -23.14 5.24 35.96
C PRO A 435 -22.77 4.44 37.23
N GLY A 436 -23.51 3.38 37.58
CA GLY A 436 -23.12 2.47 38.65
C GLY A 436 -21.82 1.68 38.39
N TRP A 437 -21.43 1.49 37.12
CA TRP A 437 -20.18 0.81 36.77
C TRP A 437 -18.98 1.75 36.88
N VAL A 438 -19.20 3.04 36.59
CA VAL A 438 -18.22 4.12 36.76
C VAL A 438 -17.75 4.20 38.22
N ASN A 439 -18.64 3.99 39.19
CA ASN A 439 -18.30 4.00 40.62
C ASN A 439 -17.40 2.84 41.08
N LYS A 440 -17.26 1.77 40.27
CA LYS A 440 -16.36 0.65 40.55
C LYS A 440 -14.97 0.83 39.95
N VAL A 441 -14.79 1.82 39.06
CA VAL A 441 -13.48 2.11 38.47
C VAL A 441 -12.58 2.68 39.57
N PRO A 442 -11.42 2.06 39.87
CA PRO A 442 -10.52 2.54 40.90
C PRO A 442 -10.10 3.98 40.57
N LYS A 443 -10.38 4.90 41.49
CA LYS A 443 -10.01 6.31 41.37
C LYS A 443 -8.49 6.41 41.19
N GLY A 444 -8.02 7.33 40.35
CA GLY A 444 -6.60 7.53 40.03
C GLY A 444 -5.74 7.63 41.28
N GLY A 445 -5.12 6.51 41.66
CA GLY A 445 -4.20 6.37 42.77
C GLY A 445 -2.81 5.93 42.27
N PRO A 446 -1.92 5.44 43.15
CA PRO A 446 -0.56 5.03 42.79
C PRO A 446 -0.50 4.02 41.63
N ALA A 447 -1.51 3.14 41.52
CA ALA A 447 -1.63 2.19 40.41
C ALA A 447 -1.90 2.86 39.05
N GLY A 448 -2.65 3.97 39.03
CA GLY A 448 -2.92 4.73 37.81
C GLY A 448 -1.66 5.43 37.29
N GLU A 449 -0.81 5.93 38.19
CA GLU A 449 0.49 6.51 37.80
C GLU A 449 1.45 5.43 37.27
N LEU A 450 1.45 4.23 37.86
CA LEU A 450 2.23 3.10 37.35
C LEU A 450 1.79 2.70 35.94
N VAL A 451 0.48 2.55 35.70
CA VAL A 451 -0.06 2.22 34.36
C VAL A 451 0.33 3.29 33.35
N LYS A 452 0.22 4.57 33.72
CA LYS A 452 0.63 5.70 32.87
C LYS A 452 2.12 5.64 32.53
N GLN A 453 2.98 5.33 33.50
CA GLN A 453 4.42 5.19 33.28
C GLN A 453 4.77 3.99 32.40
N VAL A 454 4.12 2.84 32.59
CA VAL A 454 4.34 1.63 31.78
C VAL A 454 3.85 1.85 30.34
N MET A 455 2.70 2.48 30.14
CA MET A 455 2.18 2.81 28.81
C MET A 455 3.03 3.88 28.11
N GLY A 456 3.52 4.87 28.84
CA GLY A 456 4.44 5.88 28.31
C GLY A 456 5.85 5.35 28.00
N LEU A 457 6.22 4.18 28.54
CA LEU A 457 7.45 3.46 28.18
C LEU A 457 7.25 2.55 26.95
N LEU A 458 6.03 2.04 26.75
CA LEU A 458 5.64 1.22 25.60
C LEU A 458 5.42 2.05 24.32
N LEU A 459 4.94 3.29 24.50
CA LEU A 459 4.95 4.36 23.49
C LEU A 459 6.38 4.82 23.21
#